data_AF-A0A9P8F8H1-F1
#
_entry.id   AF-A0A9P8F8H1-F1
#
_cell.length_a   1.000
_cell.length_b   1.000
_cell.length_c   1.000
_cell.angle_alpha   90.00
_cell.angle_beta   90.00
_cell.angle_gamma   90.00
#
_symmetry.space_group_name_H-M   'P 1'
#
loop_
_entity.id
_entity.type
_entity.pdbx_description
1 polymer ?
#
loop_
_entity_poly.entity_id
_entity_poly.type
_entity_poly.pdbx_seq_one_letter_code
_entity_poly.pdbx_strand_id
1 'polypeptide(L)'
;ETEYFNEAEEAVQHMQFEPGDGINPVTGELEPEMDLKITVMDIYNHRLTARVERKKVLFEHNLLEYRKNTAIDKKKTKDERDLSNKMKPFARMMNHSDFEAFTTGIEYEHSIRQAIKQLQDWRRMQIGDLKSGEKYEVEKAARQARAAATADRFSMPGRVHKPSAQEPPSAASALIGPELPPKPNTTGLQTPPESTSPNASNTNPPPRFPLQAITGVSKMDLHGNNSQDAHLLTENEQEICRVIRVQPKAYLVMKDAVLKEALRSNGCLKRKNVKEVCRIDTTKAGKLFDFFVWSGWIGKG
;
A
#
# COMPACT_ATOMS: atom_id res chain seq x y z
N GLU A 1 15.71 -27.56 -23.73
CA GLU A 1 15.30 -26.39 -22.93
C GLU A 1 13.91 -26.68 -22.42
N THR A 2 13.70 -26.75 -21.10
CA THR A 2 12.41 -27.15 -20.51
C THR A 2 11.62 -25.90 -20.18
N GLU A 3 10.54 -25.64 -20.93
CA GLU A 3 9.74 -24.44 -20.72
C GLU A 3 8.65 -24.65 -19.65
N TYR A 4 8.08 -23.54 -19.15
CA TYR A 4 6.94 -23.63 -18.26
C TYR A 4 5.77 -24.28 -19.01
N PHE A 5 5.18 -25.33 -18.42
CA PHE A 5 4.13 -26.14 -19.04
C PHE A 5 4.53 -26.81 -20.36
N ASN A 6 5.72 -27.42 -20.42
CA ASN A 6 6.25 -28.12 -21.60
C ASN A 6 5.41 -29.34 -22.08
N GLU A 7 4.49 -29.82 -21.25
CA GLU A 7 3.55 -30.89 -21.59
C GLU A 7 2.35 -30.37 -22.43
N ALA A 8 2.21 -29.05 -22.59
CA ALA A 8 1.15 -28.46 -23.39
C ALA A 8 1.29 -28.80 -24.87
N GLU A 9 2.53 -28.85 -25.36
CA GLU A 9 2.88 -29.22 -26.73
C GLU A 9 2.51 -30.67 -27.05
N GLU A 10 2.65 -31.57 -26.08
CA GLU A 10 2.29 -32.99 -26.21
C GLU A 10 0.78 -33.17 -26.45
N ALA A 11 -0.05 -32.31 -25.85
CA ALA A 11 -1.51 -32.37 -26.00
C ALA A 11 -2.00 -31.95 -27.40
N VAL A 12 -1.24 -31.09 -28.10
CA VAL A 12 -1.62 -30.55 -29.42
C VAL A 12 -0.86 -31.19 -30.58
N GLN A 13 0.26 -31.90 -30.33
CA GLN A 13 1.16 -32.39 -31.40
C GLN A 13 0.49 -33.33 -32.43
N HIS A 14 -0.54 -34.06 -32.02
CA HIS A 14 -1.26 -35.01 -32.88
C HIS A 14 -2.64 -34.49 -33.31
N MET A 15 -2.98 -33.24 -32.99
CA MET A 15 -4.24 -32.63 -33.43
C MET A 15 -4.16 -32.18 -34.88
N GLN A 16 -5.14 -32.61 -35.67
CA GLN A 16 -5.26 -32.25 -37.08
C GLN A 16 -6.67 -31.70 -37.31
N PHE A 17 -6.74 -30.64 -38.11
CA PHE A 17 -7.98 -30.00 -38.54
C PHE A 17 -8.06 -30.12 -40.06
N GLU A 18 -8.96 -30.96 -40.55
CA GLU A 18 -9.24 -31.03 -41.98
C GLU A 18 -10.33 -30.01 -42.36
N PRO A 19 -10.21 -29.29 -43.49
CA PRO A 19 -11.24 -28.36 -43.93
C PRO A 19 -12.57 -29.08 -44.17
N GLY A 20 -13.60 -28.75 -43.39
CA GLY A 20 -14.92 -29.37 -43.45
C GLY A 20 -15.16 -30.48 -42.41
N ASP A 21 -14.15 -30.82 -41.62
CA ASP A 21 -14.28 -31.74 -40.49
C ASP A 21 -14.99 -31.04 -39.30
N GLY A 22 -15.69 -31.83 -38.48
CA GLY A 22 -16.33 -31.33 -37.26
C GLY A 22 -17.73 -30.72 -37.42
N ILE A 23 -18.30 -30.62 -38.62
CA ILE A 23 -19.71 -30.28 -38.81
C ILE A 23 -20.45 -31.54 -39.21
N ASN A 24 -21.39 -31.99 -38.39
CA ASN A 24 -22.17 -33.18 -38.70
C ASN A 24 -22.99 -32.91 -39.99
N PRO A 25 -22.81 -33.71 -41.05
CA PRO A 25 -23.44 -33.44 -42.35
C PRO A 25 -24.96 -33.58 -42.34
N VAL A 26 -25.54 -34.16 -41.29
CA VAL A 26 -26.98 -34.41 -41.14
C VAL A 26 -27.64 -33.39 -40.20
N THR A 27 -27.00 -33.07 -39.07
CA THR A 27 -27.57 -32.16 -38.06
C THR A 27 -27.05 -30.72 -38.17
N GLY A 28 -25.93 -30.49 -38.86
CA GLY A 28 -25.27 -29.18 -38.96
C GLY A 28 -24.62 -28.69 -37.65
N GLU A 29 -24.63 -29.54 -36.61
CA GLU A 29 -24.04 -29.24 -35.31
C GLU A 29 -22.54 -29.59 -35.30
N LEU A 30 -21.80 -28.94 -34.40
CA LEU A 30 -20.38 -29.23 -34.18
C LEU A 30 -20.25 -30.60 -33.53
N GLU A 31 -19.49 -31.51 -34.14
CA GLU A 31 -19.17 -32.81 -33.57
C GLU A 31 -18.46 -32.62 -32.21
N PRO A 32 -18.77 -33.44 -31.20
CA PRO A 32 -18.19 -33.32 -29.87
C PRO A 32 -16.66 -33.49 -29.88
N GLU A 33 -16.11 -34.20 -30.86
CA GLU A 33 -14.65 -34.32 -31.06
C GLU A 33 -14.02 -32.98 -31.46
N MET A 34 -14.68 -32.21 -32.34
CA MET A 34 -14.17 -30.90 -32.76
C MET A 34 -14.24 -29.89 -31.61
N ASP A 35 -15.32 -29.91 -30.83
CA ASP A 35 -15.46 -29.06 -29.64
C ASP A 35 -14.35 -29.34 -28.62
N LEU A 36 -14.01 -30.62 -28.42
CA LEU A 36 -12.89 -31.02 -27.58
C LEU A 36 -11.55 -30.54 -28.14
N LYS A 37 -11.30 -30.69 -29.45
CA LYS A 37 -10.08 -30.19 -30.11
C LYS A 37 -9.92 -28.67 -29.95
N ILE A 38 -10.99 -27.90 -30.13
CA ILE A 38 -11.01 -26.45 -29.94
C ILE A 38 -10.69 -26.10 -28.48
N THR A 39 -11.34 -26.78 -27.52
CA THR A 39 -11.09 -26.58 -26.09
C THR A 39 -9.63 -26.84 -25.72
N VAL A 40 -9.03 -27.92 -26.25
CA VAL A 40 -7.61 -28.23 -26.00
C VAL A 40 -6.70 -27.18 -26.62
N MET A 41 -7.03 -26.67 -27.81
CA MET A 41 -6.29 -25.57 -28.44
C MET A 41 -6.36 -24.28 -27.61
N ASP A 42 -7.52 -23.97 -27.04
CA ASP A 42 -7.68 -22.83 -26.13
C ASP A 42 -6.85 -22.99 -24.86
N ILE A 43 -6.82 -24.19 -24.28
CA ILE A 43 -5.94 -24.51 -23.15
C ILE A 43 -4.48 -24.30 -23.54
N TYR A 44 -4.06 -24.76 -24.71
CA TYR A 44 -2.70 -24.55 -25.21
C TYR A 44 -2.36 -23.05 -25.35
N ASN A 45 -3.23 -22.26 -25.98
CA ASN A 45 -3.05 -20.81 -26.13
C ASN A 45 -2.98 -20.07 -24.78
N HIS A 46 -3.79 -20.48 -23.79
CA HIS A 46 -3.68 -19.96 -22.43
C HIS A 46 -2.33 -20.29 -21.79
N ARG A 47 -1.83 -21.52 -21.97
CA ARG A 47 -0.52 -21.94 -21.45
C ARG A 47 0.63 -21.20 -22.14
N LEU A 48 0.52 -20.96 -23.45
CA LEU A 48 1.47 -20.15 -24.21
C LEU A 48 1.51 -18.71 -23.71
N THR A 49 0.34 -18.11 -23.48
CA THR A 49 0.22 -16.77 -22.89
C THR A 49 0.85 -16.71 -21.50
N ALA A 50 0.54 -17.67 -20.63
CA ALA A 50 1.12 -17.75 -19.29
C ALA A 50 2.66 -17.92 -19.31
N ARG A 51 3.20 -18.57 -20.33
CA ARG A 51 4.65 -18.70 -20.54
C ARG A 51 5.27 -17.34 -20.89
N VAL A 52 4.65 -16.59 -21.81
CA VAL A 52 5.10 -15.24 -22.19
C VAL A 52 5.03 -14.31 -20.98
N GLU A 53 3.93 -14.32 -20.23
CA GLU A 53 3.77 -13.51 -19.02
C GLU A 53 4.84 -13.84 -17.96
N ARG A 54 5.14 -15.12 -17.73
CA ARG A 54 6.21 -15.51 -16.80
C ARG A 54 7.58 -14.98 -17.26
N LYS A 55 7.89 -15.09 -18.56
CA LYS A 55 9.14 -14.52 -19.12
C LYS A 55 9.17 -13.01 -18.91
N LYS A 56 8.06 -12.32 -19.20
CA LYS A 56 7.92 -10.87 -18.97
C LYS A 56 8.24 -10.50 -17.52
N VAL A 57 7.60 -11.14 -16.54
CA VAL A 57 7.85 -10.89 -15.11
C VAL A 57 9.31 -11.16 -14.73
N LEU A 58 9.91 -12.23 -15.28
CA LEU A 58 11.31 -12.58 -15.01
C LEU A 58 12.29 -11.49 -15.46
N PHE A 59 12.09 -10.96 -16.67
CA PHE A 59 12.92 -9.89 -17.22
C PHE A 59 12.63 -8.54 -16.57
N GLU A 60 11.35 -8.18 -16.43
CA GLU A 60 10.91 -6.89 -15.90
C GLU A 60 11.42 -6.66 -14.48
N HIS A 61 11.38 -7.69 -13.62
CA HIS A 61 11.85 -7.60 -12.24
C HIS A 61 13.34 -7.96 -12.06
N ASN A 62 14.11 -8.04 -13.15
CA ASN A 62 15.54 -8.36 -13.13
C ASN A 62 15.88 -9.64 -12.34
N LEU A 63 15.00 -10.64 -12.37
CA LEU A 63 15.12 -11.86 -11.56
C LEU A 63 16.23 -12.82 -12.05
N LEU A 64 16.80 -12.56 -13.23
CA LEU A 64 17.97 -13.28 -13.76
C LEU A 64 19.29 -12.84 -13.10
N GLU A 65 19.32 -11.72 -12.37
CA GLU A 65 20.52 -11.19 -11.73
C GLU A 65 20.83 -11.93 -10.40
N TYR A 66 20.94 -13.26 -10.47
CA TYR A 66 21.03 -14.14 -9.30
C TYR A 66 22.09 -13.74 -8.28
N ARG A 67 23.29 -13.30 -8.74
CA ARG A 67 24.37 -12.87 -7.85
C ARG A 67 24.00 -11.59 -7.09
N LYS A 68 23.40 -10.61 -7.77
CA LYS A 68 22.96 -9.35 -7.15
C LYS A 68 21.79 -9.60 -6.19
N ASN A 69 20.78 -10.36 -6.61
CA ASN A 69 19.62 -10.71 -5.78
C ASN A 69 20.03 -11.49 -4.53
N THR A 70 20.94 -12.46 -4.67
CA THR A 70 21.49 -13.20 -3.51
C THR A 70 22.27 -12.29 -2.56
N ALA A 71 23.04 -11.33 -3.08
CA ALA A 71 23.78 -10.38 -2.26
C ALA A 71 22.84 -9.43 -1.50
N ILE A 72 21.75 -8.99 -2.13
CA ILE A 72 20.70 -8.18 -1.49
C ILE A 72 20.01 -8.98 -0.38
N ASP A 73 19.57 -10.21 -0.67
CA ASP A 73 18.90 -11.07 0.32
C ASP A 73 19.79 -11.39 1.52
N LYS A 74 21.12 -11.48 1.33
CA LYS A 74 22.09 -11.69 2.43
C LYS A 74 22.27 -10.47 3.33
N LYS A 75 22.02 -9.26 2.84
CA LYS A 75 22.11 -8.03 3.65
C LYS A 75 20.89 -7.80 4.54
N LYS A 76 19.75 -8.42 4.19
CA LYS A 76 18.51 -8.32 4.96
C LYS A 76 18.56 -9.20 6.21
N THR A 77 17.99 -8.69 7.30
CA THR A 77 17.71 -9.47 8.51
C THR A 77 16.74 -10.61 8.22
N LYS A 78 16.59 -11.56 9.16
CA LYS A 78 15.66 -12.68 8.98
C LYS A 78 14.23 -12.18 8.78
N ASP A 79 13.81 -11.22 9.61
CA ASP A 79 12.46 -10.64 9.56
C ASP A 79 12.20 -9.87 8.26
N GLU A 80 13.18 -9.08 7.79
CA GLU A 80 13.07 -8.38 6.50
C GLU A 80 13.04 -9.34 5.31
N ARG A 81 13.78 -10.46 5.38
CA ARG A 81 13.74 -11.49 4.32
C ARG A 81 12.38 -12.18 4.27
N ASP A 82 11.81 -12.52 5.42
CA ASP A 82 10.47 -13.11 5.51
C ASP A 82 9.40 -12.14 5.00
N LEU A 83 9.55 -10.84 5.29
CA LEU A 83 8.68 -9.80 4.76
C LEU A 83 8.81 -9.68 3.23
N SER A 84 10.03 -9.61 2.70
CA SER A 84 10.29 -9.56 1.25
C SER A 84 9.74 -10.78 0.52
N ASN A 85 9.84 -11.97 1.12
CA ASN A 85 9.24 -13.20 0.58
C ASN A 85 7.70 -13.13 0.51
N LYS A 86 7.04 -12.51 1.48
CA LYS A 86 5.58 -12.27 1.43
C LYS A 86 5.19 -11.28 0.35
N MET A 87 6.09 -10.38 -0.07
CA MET A 87 5.82 -9.40 -1.11
C MET A 87 6.01 -9.96 -2.54
N LYS A 88 6.84 -11.00 -2.73
CA LYS A 88 7.12 -11.61 -4.05
C LYS A 88 5.89 -11.91 -4.93
N PRO A 89 4.74 -12.38 -4.40
CA PRO A 89 3.54 -12.60 -5.23
C PRO A 89 3.03 -11.34 -5.93
N PHE A 90 3.20 -10.15 -5.34
CA PHE A 90 2.75 -8.88 -5.93
C PHE A 90 3.58 -8.46 -7.14
N ALA A 91 4.81 -8.96 -7.29
CA ALA A 91 5.63 -8.72 -8.48
C ALA A 91 4.96 -9.20 -9.78
N ARG A 92 4.03 -10.16 -9.69
CA ARG A 92 3.28 -10.64 -10.87
C ARG A 92 2.20 -9.66 -11.34
N MET A 93 1.77 -8.74 -10.48
CA MET A 93 0.65 -7.82 -10.73
C MET A 93 1.09 -6.36 -10.83
N MET A 94 2.34 -6.05 -10.49
CA MET A 94 2.89 -4.70 -10.44
C MET A 94 4.06 -4.58 -11.41
N ASN A 95 4.23 -3.38 -11.96
CA ASN A 95 5.40 -3.04 -12.77
C ASN A 95 6.66 -3.03 -11.89
N HIS A 96 7.85 -3.10 -12.50
CA HIS A 96 9.12 -3.11 -11.76
C HIS A 96 9.27 -1.95 -10.77
N SER A 97 9.08 -0.72 -11.25
CA SER A 97 9.23 0.50 -10.45
C SER A 97 8.24 0.55 -9.28
N ASP A 98 7.00 0.13 -9.52
CA ASP A 98 5.96 0.16 -8.49
C ASP A 98 6.20 -0.91 -7.43
N PHE A 99 6.67 -2.09 -7.85
CA PHE A 99 7.02 -3.18 -6.95
C PHE A 99 8.23 -2.85 -6.08
N GLU A 100 9.25 -2.19 -6.65
CA GLU A 100 10.41 -1.71 -5.88
C GLU A 100 9.97 -0.67 -4.85
N ALA A 101 9.23 0.36 -5.27
CA ALA A 101 8.71 1.39 -4.36
C ALA A 101 7.84 0.80 -3.25
N PHE A 102 6.96 -0.15 -3.59
CA PHE A 102 6.13 -0.86 -2.62
C PHE A 102 6.97 -1.66 -1.62
N THR A 103 7.94 -2.44 -2.11
CA THR A 103 8.79 -3.27 -1.25
C THR A 103 9.65 -2.41 -0.32
N THR A 104 10.28 -1.35 -0.83
CA THR A 104 11.05 -0.39 -0.04
C THR A 104 10.16 0.32 0.98
N GLY A 105 8.94 0.70 0.61
CA GLY A 105 7.98 1.34 1.52
C GLY A 105 7.57 0.43 2.67
N ILE A 106 7.31 -0.84 2.39
CA ILE A 106 6.97 -1.85 3.41
C ILE A 106 8.15 -2.16 4.33
N GLU A 107 9.37 -2.26 3.79
CA GLU A 107 10.58 -2.43 4.60
C GLU A 107 10.83 -1.22 5.51
N TYR A 108 10.64 0.00 4.96
CA TYR A 108 10.76 1.22 5.73
C TYR A 108 9.71 1.31 6.85
N GLU A 109 8.45 0.99 6.54
CA GLU A 109 7.36 0.94 7.52
C GLU A 109 7.65 -0.06 8.65
N HIS A 110 8.16 -1.24 8.31
CA HIS A 110 8.58 -2.24 9.28
C HIS A 110 9.69 -1.70 10.20
N SER A 111 10.71 -1.06 9.62
CA SER A 111 11.81 -0.47 10.38
C SER A 111 11.35 0.64 11.33
N ILE A 112 10.38 1.48 10.91
CA ILE A 112 9.78 2.52 11.76
C ILE A 112 8.98 1.88 12.90
N ARG A 113 8.18 0.84 12.63
CA ARG A 113 7.43 0.13 13.69
C ARG A 113 8.36 -0.46 14.74
N GLN A 114 9.48 -1.06 14.31
CA GLN A 114 10.51 -1.57 15.22
C GLN A 114 11.11 -0.44 16.07
N ALA A 115 11.47 0.69 15.43
CA ALA A 115 12.04 1.85 16.12
C ALA A 115 11.06 2.46 17.14
N ILE A 116 9.80 2.64 16.76
CA ILE A 116 8.75 3.14 17.67
C ILE A 116 8.59 2.20 18.87
N LYS A 117 8.53 0.89 18.64
CA LYS A 117 8.43 -0.11 19.72
C LYS A 117 9.61 -0.01 20.68
N GLN A 118 10.82 0.10 20.15
CA GLN A 118 12.03 0.24 20.95
C GLN A 118 12.03 1.53 21.78
N LEU A 119 11.66 2.67 21.20
CA LEU A 119 11.53 3.94 21.91
C LEU A 119 10.44 3.89 23.00
N GLN A 120 9.33 3.21 22.74
CA GLN A 120 8.29 2.99 23.75
C GLN A 120 8.82 2.14 24.92
N ASP A 121 9.61 1.10 24.64
CA ASP A 121 10.22 0.27 25.68
C ASP A 121 11.25 1.06 26.50
N TRP A 122 12.08 1.90 25.87
CA TRP A 122 12.99 2.80 26.58
C TRP A 122 12.26 3.72 27.55
N ARG A 123 11.14 4.32 27.11
CA ARG A 123 10.31 5.15 28.00
C ARG A 123 9.74 4.36 29.18
N ARG A 124 9.31 3.11 28.97
CA ARG A 124 8.84 2.23 30.06
C ARG A 124 9.95 1.95 31.07
N MET A 125 11.19 1.83 30.60
CA MET A 125 12.38 1.63 31.42
C MET A 125 12.96 2.94 31.99
N GLN A 126 12.23 4.05 31.87
CA GLN A 126 12.62 5.37 32.37
C GLN A 126 13.89 5.94 31.70
N ILE A 127 14.16 5.52 30.47
CA ILE A 127 15.25 6.04 29.63
C ILE A 127 14.66 7.15 28.76
N GLY A 128 14.97 8.41 29.10
CA GLY A 128 14.44 9.60 28.41
C GLY A 128 15.33 10.14 27.29
N ASP A 129 16.62 9.80 27.27
CA ASP A 129 17.58 10.35 26.31
C ASP A 129 18.01 9.33 25.27
N LEU A 130 18.23 9.76 24.02
CA LEU A 130 18.71 8.89 22.94
C LEU A 130 20.10 8.29 23.26
N LYS A 131 21.01 9.10 23.83
CA LYS A 131 22.37 8.66 24.20
C LYS A 131 22.36 7.58 25.29
N SER A 132 21.44 7.68 26.25
CA SER A 132 21.31 6.67 27.31
C SER A 132 20.64 5.40 26.80
N GLY A 133 19.71 5.52 25.84
CA GLY A 133 19.13 4.39 25.12
C GLY A 133 20.15 3.60 24.29
N GLU A 134 21.04 4.29 23.55
CA GLU A 134 22.11 3.64 22.80
C GLU A 134 23.02 2.81 23.72
N LYS A 135 23.45 3.39 24.85
CA LYS A 135 24.25 2.69 25.85
C LYS A 135 23.50 1.48 26.43
N TYR A 136 22.20 1.63 26.70
CA TYR A 136 21.35 0.56 27.20
C TYR A 136 21.28 -0.63 26.23
N GLU A 137 21.10 -0.41 24.94
CA GLU A 137 21.05 -1.49 23.95
C GLU A 137 22.41 -2.16 23.75
N VAL A 138 23.51 -1.41 23.73
CA VAL A 138 24.86 -1.99 23.69
C VAL A 138 25.09 -2.91 24.90
N GLU A 139 24.73 -2.47 26.10
CA GLU A 139 24.92 -3.26 27.31
C GLU A 139 23.97 -4.46 27.38
N LYS A 140 22.73 -4.31 26.89
CA LYS A 140 21.74 -5.38 26.77
C LYS A 140 22.18 -6.44 25.76
N ALA A 141 22.67 -6.04 24.59
CA ALA A 141 23.25 -6.93 23.60
C ALA A 141 24.48 -7.67 24.17
N ALA A 142 25.36 -6.97 24.90
CA ALA A 142 26.50 -7.58 25.58
C ALA A 142 26.09 -8.57 26.69
N ARG A 143 24.99 -8.32 27.41
CA ARG A 143 24.42 -9.28 28.37
C ARG A 143 23.84 -10.50 27.66
N GLN A 144 23.10 -10.31 26.57
CA GLN A 144 22.52 -11.41 25.77
C GLN A 144 23.61 -12.28 25.13
N ALA A 145 24.66 -11.67 24.58
CA ALA A 145 25.80 -12.39 24.02
C ALA A 145 26.55 -13.22 25.08
N ARG A 146 26.75 -12.65 26.27
CA ARG A 146 27.36 -13.39 27.40
C ARG A 146 26.48 -14.54 27.87
N ALA A 147 25.16 -14.34 27.96
CA ALA A 147 24.20 -15.38 28.33
C ALA A 147 24.16 -16.54 27.31
N ALA A 148 24.19 -16.22 26.02
CA ALA A 148 24.26 -17.20 24.93
C ALA A 148 25.57 -18.00 24.97
N ALA A 149 26.71 -17.34 25.20
CA ALA A 149 28.01 -18.01 25.33
C ALA A 149 28.08 -18.95 26.54
N THR A 150 27.45 -18.58 27.67
CA THR A 150 27.35 -19.47 28.83
C THR A 150 26.41 -20.66 28.60
N ALA A 151 25.31 -20.47 27.85
CA ALA A 151 24.40 -21.56 27.50
C ALA A 151 25.06 -22.61 26.58
N ASP A 152 25.90 -22.16 25.64
CA ASP A 152 26.64 -23.03 24.74
C ASP A 152 27.70 -23.87 25.48
N ARG A 153 28.28 -23.31 26.57
CA ARG A 153 29.26 -24.00 27.42
C ARG A 153 28.66 -25.12 28.29
N PHE A 154 27.35 -25.13 28.49
CA PHE A 154 26.60 -26.19 29.17
C PHE A 154 25.98 -27.22 28.20
N SER A 155 26.14 -27.02 26.89
CA SER A 155 25.69 -27.98 25.86
C SER A 155 26.76 -29.06 25.64
N MET A 156 26.36 -30.32 25.61
CA MET A 156 27.26 -31.49 25.52
C MET A 156 28.18 -31.44 24.27
N PRO A 157 29.46 -31.85 24.39
CA PRO A 157 30.40 -31.80 23.28
C PRO A 157 30.01 -32.84 22.22
N GLY A 158 29.49 -32.38 21.08
CA GLY A 158 29.12 -33.26 19.96
C GLY A 158 28.17 -32.63 18.95
N ARG A 159 27.50 -31.52 19.29
CA ARG A 159 26.67 -30.78 18.34
C ARG A 159 27.48 -29.63 17.74
N VAL A 160 27.96 -29.81 16.51
CA VAL A 160 28.55 -28.73 15.71
C VAL A 160 27.43 -27.74 15.39
N HIS A 161 27.20 -26.76 16.27
CA HIS A 161 26.35 -25.63 15.95
C HIS A 161 27.18 -24.69 15.08
N LYS A 162 26.80 -24.56 13.81
CA LYS A 162 27.33 -23.49 12.96
C LYS A 162 27.16 -22.18 13.72
N PRO A 163 28.18 -21.31 13.79
CA PRO A 163 28.03 -20.01 14.40
C PRO A 163 26.83 -19.33 13.73
N SER A 164 25.80 -19.00 14.50
CA SER A 164 24.71 -18.19 13.99
C SER A 164 25.35 -16.90 13.51
N ALA A 165 25.29 -16.67 12.20
CA ALA A 165 25.76 -15.43 11.62
C ALA A 165 25.06 -14.30 12.36
N GLN A 166 25.84 -13.45 13.01
CA GLN A 166 25.37 -12.26 13.71
C GLN A 166 24.45 -11.51 12.74
N GLU A 167 23.18 -11.36 13.12
CA GLU A 167 22.20 -10.70 12.25
C GLU A 167 22.74 -9.32 11.87
N PRO A 168 22.64 -8.94 10.58
CA PRO A 168 23.05 -7.61 10.16
C PRO A 168 22.30 -6.57 11.00
N PRO A 169 22.92 -5.43 11.35
CA PRO A 169 22.26 -4.41 12.14
C PRO A 169 20.95 -4.01 11.45
N SER A 170 19.82 -4.22 12.14
CA SER A 170 18.50 -3.87 11.62
C SER A 170 18.47 -2.39 11.24
N ALA A 171 17.85 -2.06 10.12
CA ALA A 171 17.65 -0.68 9.67
C ALA A 171 16.97 0.20 10.75
N ALA A 172 16.22 -0.43 11.67
CA ALA A 172 15.63 0.24 12.82
C ALA A 172 16.67 0.86 13.78
N SER A 173 17.88 0.29 13.88
CA SER A 173 18.95 0.87 14.71
C SER A 173 19.45 2.20 14.16
N ALA A 174 19.43 2.39 12.85
CA ALA A 174 19.81 3.66 12.21
C ALA A 174 18.75 4.75 12.42
N LEU A 175 17.48 4.39 12.62
CA LEU A 175 16.37 5.33 12.86
C LEU A 175 16.30 5.86 14.30
N ILE A 176 17.10 5.29 15.19
CA ILE A 176 17.15 5.66 16.62
C ILE A 176 18.47 6.38 16.96
N GLY A 177 19.39 6.44 16.00
CA GLY A 177 20.65 7.16 16.11
C GLY A 177 20.46 8.67 16.28
N PRO A 178 21.49 9.38 16.77
CA PRO A 178 21.45 10.83 16.98
C PRO A 178 21.28 11.65 15.69
N GLU A 179 21.58 11.06 14.52
CA GLU A 179 21.30 11.64 13.21
C GLU A 179 20.33 10.71 12.47
N LEU A 180 19.16 11.24 12.12
CA LEU A 180 18.18 10.50 11.31
C LEU A 180 18.67 10.48 9.85
N PRO A 181 18.79 9.30 9.22
CA PRO A 181 19.10 9.24 7.80
C PRO A 181 18.02 10.00 7.02
N PRO A 182 18.39 10.78 5.98
CA PRO A 182 17.42 11.43 5.12
C PRO A 182 16.48 10.37 4.53
N LYS A 183 15.17 10.62 4.64
CA LYS A 183 14.14 9.71 4.11
C LYS A 183 14.46 9.39 2.64
N PRO A 184 14.41 8.12 2.20
CA PRO A 184 14.47 7.82 0.78
C PRO A 184 13.33 8.60 0.11
N ASN A 185 13.66 9.28 -0.99
CA ASN A 185 12.79 10.22 -1.66
C ASN A 185 11.61 9.46 -2.29
N THR A 186 10.57 9.17 -1.49
CA THR A 186 9.34 8.56 -1.97
C THR A 186 8.56 9.62 -2.72
N THR A 187 8.56 9.51 -4.05
CA THR A 187 7.63 10.22 -4.93
C THR A 187 6.21 9.76 -4.57
N GLY A 188 5.58 10.41 -3.59
CA GLY A 188 4.23 10.10 -3.12
C GLY A 188 4.13 10.10 -1.59
N LEU A 189 3.49 11.15 -1.06
CA LEU A 189 3.14 11.40 0.34
C LEU A 189 4.30 11.63 1.31
N GLN A 190 4.80 12.87 1.33
CA GLN A 190 5.50 13.41 2.50
C GLN A 190 4.48 13.91 3.53
N THR A 191 4.55 13.39 4.75
CA THR A 191 4.11 14.09 5.97
C THR A 191 5.30 14.14 6.93
N PRO A 192 5.55 15.23 7.66
CA PRO A 192 4.93 16.58 7.65
C PRO A 192 5.73 17.61 6.81
N PRO A 193 5.15 18.75 6.37
CA PRO A 193 5.91 19.79 5.69
C PRO A 193 6.66 20.66 6.71
N GLU A 194 7.98 20.76 6.52
CA GLU A 194 8.81 21.78 7.12
C GLU A 194 8.60 23.08 6.34
N SER A 195 8.32 24.16 7.06
CA SER A 195 8.10 25.49 6.51
C SER A 195 9.41 26.05 5.95
N THR A 196 9.71 25.80 4.69
CA THR A 196 10.68 26.60 3.94
C THR A 196 10.17 26.81 2.52
N SER A 197 9.87 28.08 2.20
CA SER A 197 9.69 28.51 0.81
C SER A 197 11.00 28.28 0.05
N PRO A 198 10.91 27.77 -1.18
CA PRO A 198 11.54 28.54 -2.26
C PRO A 198 10.72 28.53 -3.56
N ASN A 199 10.76 29.69 -4.22
CA ASN A 199 10.60 29.99 -5.64
C ASN A 199 9.60 29.20 -6.52
N ALA A 200 8.73 30.03 -7.11
CA ALA A 200 7.85 29.80 -8.24
C ALA A 200 8.46 28.98 -9.39
N SER A 201 7.72 27.95 -9.82
CA SER A 201 7.56 27.64 -11.24
C SER A 201 6.15 27.12 -11.51
N ASN A 202 5.59 27.58 -12.63
CA ASN A 202 4.20 27.47 -13.05
C ASN A 202 3.64 26.04 -13.04
N THR A 203 2.65 25.79 -12.19
CA THR A 203 1.60 24.80 -12.47
C THR A 203 0.26 25.41 -12.05
N ASN A 204 -0.73 25.35 -12.93
CA ASN A 204 -2.08 25.84 -12.64
C ASN A 204 -2.61 25.15 -11.38
N PRO A 205 -3.07 25.87 -10.34
CA PRO A 205 -3.61 25.25 -9.15
C PRO A 205 -4.88 24.45 -9.51
N PRO A 206 -5.14 23.31 -8.84
CA PRO A 206 -6.38 22.56 -9.02
C PRO A 206 -7.59 23.48 -8.76
N PRO A 207 -8.74 23.25 -9.44
CA PRO A 207 -9.90 24.12 -9.31
C PRO A 207 -10.35 24.14 -7.85
N ARG A 208 -10.21 25.29 -7.19
CA ARG A 208 -10.74 25.51 -5.84
C ARG A 208 -12.23 25.76 -5.93
N PHE A 209 -12.98 25.16 -5.02
CA PHE A 209 -14.40 25.46 -4.88
C PHE A 209 -14.59 26.92 -4.41
N PRO A 210 -15.39 27.75 -5.11
CA PRO A 210 -15.62 29.14 -4.70
C PRO A 210 -16.46 29.19 -3.42
N LEU A 211 -15.80 29.22 -2.28
CA LEU A 211 -16.43 29.29 -0.97
C LEU A 211 -16.79 30.74 -0.61
N GLN A 212 -18.08 31.07 -0.70
CA GLN A 212 -18.59 32.31 -0.11
C GLN A 212 -18.61 32.16 1.42
N ALA A 213 -18.08 33.15 2.15
CA ALA A 213 -18.17 33.19 3.61
C ALA A 213 -19.63 33.20 4.09
N ILE A 214 -19.92 32.66 5.28
CA ILE A 214 -21.23 32.88 5.92
C ILE A 214 -21.16 34.26 6.58
N THR A 215 -22.05 35.19 6.19
CA THR A 215 -22.14 36.53 6.80
C THR A 215 -22.38 36.43 8.31
N GLY A 216 -21.52 37.07 9.11
CA GLY A 216 -21.63 37.13 10.57
C GLY A 216 -20.98 35.97 11.35
N VAL A 217 -20.22 35.09 10.71
CA VAL A 217 -19.61 33.91 11.37
C VAL A 217 -18.11 33.83 11.11
N SER A 218 -17.29 33.96 12.17
CA SER A 218 -15.84 33.75 12.09
C SER A 218 -15.49 32.29 11.78
N LYS A 219 -14.51 32.09 10.90
CA LYS A 219 -14.01 30.76 10.51
C LYS A 219 -13.52 29.99 11.74
N MET A 220 -13.87 28.70 11.86
CA MET A 220 -13.36 27.84 12.93
C MET A 220 -11.85 27.63 12.78
N ASP A 221 -11.09 27.67 13.86
CA ASP A 221 -9.69 27.23 13.84
C ASP A 221 -9.64 25.72 14.05
N LEU A 222 -8.90 25.04 13.17
CA LEU A 222 -8.77 23.59 13.15
C LEU A 222 -7.42 23.13 13.76
N HIS A 223 -6.57 24.06 14.23
CA HIS A 223 -5.26 23.71 14.80
C HIS A 223 -5.30 23.30 16.28
N GLY A 224 -4.41 22.38 16.65
CA GLY A 224 -3.90 22.24 18.02
C GLY A 224 -4.33 21.00 18.80
N ASN A 225 -5.62 20.62 18.80
CA ASN A 225 -6.11 19.44 19.54
C ASN A 225 -7.49 18.91 19.10
N ASN A 226 -8.23 19.64 18.26
CA ASN A 226 -9.62 19.31 17.84
C ASN A 226 -9.73 18.64 16.46
N SER A 227 -8.62 18.13 15.92
CA SER A 227 -8.52 17.74 14.49
C SER A 227 -7.61 16.53 14.26
N GLN A 228 -7.65 15.55 15.16
CA GLN A 228 -6.97 14.26 14.93
C GLN A 228 -7.35 13.64 13.58
N ASP A 229 -8.57 13.91 13.08
CA ASP A 229 -9.09 13.38 11.82
C ASP A 229 -8.98 14.37 10.63
N ALA A 230 -8.46 15.59 10.81
CA ALA A 230 -8.41 16.59 9.72
C ALA A 230 -7.51 16.15 8.55
N HIS A 231 -6.47 15.35 8.84
CA HIS A 231 -5.57 14.78 7.82
C HIS A 231 -6.28 13.82 6.86
N LEU A 232 -7.48 13.32 7.19
CA LEU A 232 -8.28 12.44 6.34
C LEU A 232 -9.17 13.22 5.34
N LEU A 233 -9.21 14.55 5.46
CA LEU A 233 -10.00 15.43 4.59
C LEU A 233 -9.08 16.10 3.56
N THR A 234 -9.57 16.24 2.32
CA THR A 234 -8.91 17.06 1.31
C THR A 234 -8.88 18.54 1.70
N GLU A 235 -8.01 19.36 1.11
CA GLU A 235 -7.92 20.80 1.42
C GLU A 235 -9.27 21.53 1.24
N ASN A 236 -10.02 21.17 0.20
CA ASN A 236 -11.37 21.71 -0.03
C ASN A 236 -12.37 21.26 1.07
N GLU A 237 -12.24 20.03 1.57
CA GLU A 237 -13.06 19.51 2.66
C GLU A 237 -12.70 20.13 4.02
N GLN A 238 -11.43 20.45 4.24
CA GLN A 238 -11.00 21.18 5.43
C GLN A 238 -11.56 22.61 5.42
N GLU A 239 -11.53 23.28 4.27
CA GLU A 239 -12.07 24.64 4.16
C GLU A 239 -13.61 24.66 4.28
N ILE A 240 -14.34 23.67 3.73
CA ILE A 240 -15.81 23.60 3.96
C ILE A 240 -16.10 23.39 5.45
N CYS A 241 -15.37 22.52 6.15
CA CYS A 241 -15.50 22.30 7.60
C CYS A 241 -15.25 23.59 8.39
N ARG A 242 -14.23 24.36 7.99
CA ARG A 242 -13.88 25.66 8.57
C ARG A 242 -14.98 26.70 8.38
N VAL A 243 -15.61 26.74 7.20
CA VAL A 243 -16.70 27.67 6.86
C VAL A 243 -18.01 27.30 7.54
N ILE A 244 -18.40 26.02 7.55
CA ILE A 244 -19.66 25.56 8.17
C ILE A 244 -19.54 25.36 9.69
N ARG A 245 -18.33 25.49 10.24
CA ARG A 245 -17.97 25.27 11.66
C ARG A 245 -18.39 23.88 12.15
N VAL A 246 -17.95 22.87 11.42
CA VAL A 246 -18.16 21.46 11.75
C VAL A 246 -16.80 20.80 11.96
N GLN A 247 -16.69 19.98 13.00
CA GLN A 247 -15.47 19.22 13.26
C GLN A 247 -15.27 18.13 12.19
N PRO A 248 -14.02 17.82 11.78
CA PRO A 248 -13.73 16.83 10.75
C PRO A 248 -14.42 15.48 10.96
N LYS A 249 -14.43 14.99 12.22
CA LYS A 249 -15.10 13.74 12.59
C LYS A 249 -16.61 13.77 12.32
N ALA A 250 -17.28 14.85 12.69
CA ALA A 250 -18.71 15.02 12.45
C ALA A 250 -19.01 15.18 10.95
N TYR A 251 -18.13 15.86 10.21
CA TYR A 251 -18.23 15.97 8.76
C TYR A 251 -18.13 14.61 8.06
N LEU A 252 -17.19 13.74 8.46
CA LEU A 252 -17.05 12.40 7.88
C LEU A 252 -18.31 11.55 8.07
N VAL A 253 -18.93 11.62 9.26
CA VAL A 253 -20.20 10.93 9.54
C VAL A 253 -21.34 11.48 8.67
N MET A 254 -21.42 12.80 8.51
CA MET A 254 -22.42 13.42 7.65
C MET A 254 -22.20 13.09 6.17
N LYS A 255 -20.95 13.06 5.71
CA LYS A 255 -20.56 12.67 4.35
C LYS A 255 -21.00 11.22 4.06
N ASP A 256 -20.67 10.28 4.93
CA ASP A 256 -21.09 8.88 4.80
C ASP A 256 -22.62 8.75 4.74
N ALA A 257 -23.34 9.44 5.63
CA ALA A 257 -24.81 9.42 5.65
C ALA A 257 -25.43 9.98 4.36
N VAL A 258 -24.92 11.10 3.84
CA VAL A 258 -25.43 11.71 2.60
C VAL A 258 -25.12 10.85 1.37
N LEU A 259 -23.93 10.25 1.30
CA LEU A 259 -23.57 9.36 0.19
C LEU A 259 -24.43 8.10 0.18
N LYS A 260 -24.70 7.49 1.35
CA LYS A 260 -25.63 6.35 1.46
C LYS A 260 -27.04 6.71 1.01
N GLU A 261 -27.53 7.89 1.39
CA GLU A 261 -28.85 8.36 0.97
C GLU A 261 -28.90 8.69 -0.54
N ALA A 262 -27.79 9.20 -1.11
CA ALA A 262 -27.68 9.44 -2.54
C ALA A 262 -27.73 8.13 -3.34
N LEU A 263 -27.06 7.07 -2.86
CA LEU A 263 -27.13 5.73 -3.47
C LEU A 263 -28.57 5.18 -3.47
N ARG A 264 -29.32 5.42 -2.38
CA ARG A 264 -30.74 5.03 -2.28
C ARG A 264 -31.65 5.82 -3.24
N SER A 265 -31.27 7.05 -3.57
CA SER A 265 -32.04 8.00 -4.38
C SER A 265 -31.51 8.14 -5.82
N ASN A 266 -30.85 7.08 -6.33
CA ASN A 266 -30.31 7.02 -7.69
C ASN A 266 -29.34 8.17 -8.04
N GLY A 267 -28.54 8.59 -7.06
CA GLY A 267 -27.53 9.64 -7.17
C GLY A 267 -28.08 11.07 -7.09
N CYS A 268 -29.39 11.29 -7.03
CA CYS A 268 -29.99 12.62 -7.04
C CYS A 268 -30.57 12.98 -5.66
N LEU A 269 -30.16 14.12 -5.10
CA LEU A 269 -30.67 14.61 -3.82
C LEU A 269 -31.11 16.08 -3.91
N LYS A 270 -32.09 16.45 -3.08
CA LYS A 270 -32.49 17.85 -2.88
C LYS A 270 -31.81 18.41 -1.63
N ARG A 271 -31.67 19.74 -1.56
CA ARG A 271 -31.17 20.45 -0.37
C ARG A 271 -31.91 20.09 0.93
N LYS A 272 -33.22 19.83 0.83
CA LYS A 272 -34.06 19.41 1.97
C LYS A 272 -33.60 18.06 2.54
N ASN A 273 -33.33 17.09 1.67
CA ASN A 273 -32.85 15.76 2.07
C ASN A 273 -31.49 15.86 2.77
N VAL A 274 -30.55 16.65 2.26
CA VAL A 274 -29.25 16.86 2.93
C VAL A 274 -29.41 17.50 4.30
N LYS A 275 -30.33 18.47 4.44
CA LYS A 275 -30.64 19.07 5.75
C LYS A 275 -31.18 18.03 6.74
N GLU A 276 -32.11 17.19 6.31
CA GLU A 276 -32.72 16.15 7.15
C GLU A 276 -31.73 15.06 7.56
N VAL A 277 -30.89 14.61 6.61
CA VAL A 277 -29.86 13.58 6.84
C VAL A 277 -28.76 14.08 7.77
N CYS A 278 -28.25 15.29 7.53
CA CYS A 278 -27.16 15.86 8.33
C CYS A 278 -27.63 16.43 9.67
N ARG A 279 -28.94 16.71 9.85
CA ARG A 279 -29.53 17.35 11.04
C ARG A 279 -28.83 18.66 11.44
N ILE A 280 -28.53 19.50 10.44
CA ILE A 280 -27.87 20.81 10.63
C ILE A 280 -28.75 21.98 10.17
N ASP A 281 -28.31 23.20 10.47
CA ASP A 281 -28.98 24.42 10.01
C ASP A 281 -29.10 24.46 8.47
N THR A 282 -30.19 25.05 7.98
CA THR A 282 -30.53 25.15 6.56
C THR A 282 -29.41 25.81 5.73
N THR A 283 -28.75 26.82 6.29
CA THR A 283 -27.67 27.56 5.63
C THR A 283 -26.43 26.69 5.46
N LYS A 284 -26.09 25.91 6.49
CA LYS A 284 -24.94 25.00 6.48
C LYS A 284 -25.21 23.80 5.56
N ALA A 285 -26.42 23.24 5.61
CA ALA A 285 -26.85 22.17 4.71
C ALA A 285 -26.81 22.59 3.24
N GLY A 286 -27.20 23.84 2.94
CA GLY A 286 -27.11 24.39 1.59
C GLY A 286 -25.67 24.42 1.06
N LYS A 287 -24.73 24.93 1.85
CA LYS A 287 -23.31 24.98 1.46
C LYS A 287 -22.68 23.59 1.31
N LEU A 288 -23.06 22.66 2.18
CA LEU A 288 -22.60 21.27 2.11
C LEU A 288 -23.16 20.57 0.85
N PHE A 289 -24.42 20.82 0.51
CA PHE A 289 -25.05 20.33 -0.71
C PHE A 289 -24.35 20.88 -1.96
N ASP A 290 -24.15 22.20 -2.03
CA ASP A 290 -23.51 22.83 -3.19
C ASP A 290 -22.06 22.31 -3.37
N PHE A 291 -21.35 22.03 -2.27
CA PHE A 291 -20.04 21.38 -2.30
C PHE A 291 -20.09 19.94 -2.82
N PHE A 292 -21.01 19.10 -2.34
CA PHE A 292 -21.13 17.71 -2.82
C PHE A 292 -21.56 17.63 -4.29
N VAL A 293 -22.37 18.57 -4.76
CA VAL A 293 -22.72 18.68 -6.19
C VAL A 293 -21.49 19.07 -7.01
N TRP A 294 -20.71 20.05 -6.54
CA TRP A 294 -19.49 20.48 -7.23
C TRP A 294 -18.42 19.38 -7.27
N SER A 295 -18.28 18.61 -6.19
CA SER A 295 -17.39 17.45 -6.13
C SER A 295 -17.86 16.26 -6.99
N GLY A 296 -19.05 16.36 -7.61
CA GLY A 296 -19.63 15.31 -8.45
C GLY A 296 -20.15 14.10 -7.67
N TRP A 297 -20.32 14.22 -6.35
CA TRP A 297 -20.74 13.11 -5.49
C TRP A 297 -22.26 12.94 -5.44
N ILE A 298 -23.01 14.02 -5.67
CA ILE A 298 -24.47 14.00 -5.74
C ILE A 298 -24.95 14.83 -6.93
N GLY A 299 -25.99 14.37 -7.62
CA GLY A 299 -26.72 15.12 -8.63
C GLY A 299 -27.78 16.04 -8.02
N LYS A 300 -28.11 17.13 -8.71
CA LYS A 300 -29.23 18.00 -8.35
C LYS A 300 -30.55 17.30 -8.71
N GLY A 301 -31.31 16.88 -7.70
CA GLY A 301 -32.68 16.34 -7.85
C GLY A 301 -33.78 17.38 -7.65
#